data_AF-A0A3D0SRC6-F1
#
_entry.id   AF-A0A3D0SRC6-F1
#
_cell.length_a   1.000
_cell.length_b   1.000
_cell.length_c   1.000
_cell.angle_alpha   90.00
_cell.angle_beta   90.00
_cell.angle_gamma   90.00
#
_symmetry.space_group_name_H-M   'P 1'
#
loop_
_entity.id
_entity.type
_entity.pdbx_description
1 polymer ?
#
loop_
_entity_poly.entity_id
_entity_poly.type
_entity_poly.pdbx_seq_one_letter_code
_entity_poly.pdbx_strand_id
1 'polypeptide(L)'
;MIVTLAPPSVFFLLSYQNRSGALQSEVRIAATAVTEYINRNAGLWRFEFERLYDVLRKYISPEHGATVADLNGKSIARLALPEPATLLLSHTYPIYDFGAEIGTLEVAAPLKDLMVETAVVALGSLTLGLIVFFPLRLIPMHALRQATQALMNSENAYRQLVELSPDAIYINCDEKIAYINAAGVRLFGADSPAALLGMSFWDRLHPDCHEMVRERLQQIYMMKKAVPLMEERYVRLDGSVFPVEVAPAPFMYQGRLASQVV
;
A
#
# COMPACT_ATOMS: atom_id res chain seq x y z
N MET A 1 8.25 1.04 -0.59
CA MET A 1 9.67 0.70 -0.32
C MET A 1 10.63 1.43 -1.25
N ILE A 2 10.38 1.46 -2.57
CA ILE A 2 11.26 2.17 -3.53
C ILE A 2 11.31 3.69 -3.26
N VAL A 3 10.16 4.31 -2.96
CA VAL A 3 10.06 5.77 -2.73
C VAL A 3 10.83 6.26 -1.50
N THR A 4 11.01 5.41 -0.49
CA THR A 4 11.69 5.79 0.77
C THR A 4 13.19 5.56 0.71
N LEU A 5 13.67 4.60 -0.09
CA LEU A 5 15.08 4.22 -0.15
C LEU A 5 15.84 4.88 -1.30
N ALA A 6 15.15 5.24 -2.38
CA ALA A 6 15.79 5.84 -3.56
C ALA A 6 16.42 7.21 -3.25
N PRO A 7 15.75 8.16 -2.57
CA PRO A 7 16.35 9.48 -2.31
C PRO A 7 17.66 9.45 -1.51
N PRO A 8 17.77 8.76 -0.35
CA PRO A 8 19.03 8.72 0.39
C PRO A 8 20.12 7.94 -0.34
N SER A 9 19.76 6.89 -1.10
CA SER A 9 20.75 6.10 -1.85
C SER A 9 21.36 6.90 -3.00
N VAL A 10 20.52 7.62 -3.77
CA VAL A 10 20.96 8.49 -4.86
C VAL A 10 21.79 9.66 -4.31
N PHE A 11 21.33 10.28 -3.23
CA PHE A 11 22.07 11.35 -2.56
C PHE A 11 23.45 10.87 -2.11
N PHE A 12 23.54 9.72 -1.44
CA PHE A 12 24.81 9.15 -0.99
C PHE A 12 25.76 8.92 -2.17
N LEU A 13 25.27 8.31 -3.25
CA LEU A 13 26.09 7.95 -4.41
C LEU A 13 26.66 9.20 -5.11
N LEU A 14 25.83 10.22 -5.34
CA LEU A 14 26.27 11.47 -5.95
C LEU A 14 27.24 12.25 -5.04
N SER A 15 26.92 12.36 -3.76
CA SER A 15 27.76 13.07 -2.79
C SER A 15 29.10 12.35 -2.56
N TYR A 16 29.11 11.01 -2.58
CA TYR A 16 30.34 10.21 -2.54
C TYR A 16 31.21 10.45 -3.77
N GLN A 17 30.63 10.39 -4.97
CA GLN A 17 31.36 10.63 -6.23
C GLN A 17 31.99 12.03 -6.25
N ASN A 18 31.24 13.06 -5.85
CA ASN A 18 31.72 14.43 -5.80
C ASN A 18 32.88 14.58 -4.80
N ARG A 19 32.75 14.05 -3.57
CA ARG A 19 33.81 14.14 -2.55
C ARG A 19 35.05 13.33 -2.93
N SER A 20 34.87 12.15 -3.53
CA SER A 20 35.98 11.35 -4.06
C SER A 20 36.74 12.07 -5.18
N GLY A 21 36.03 12.70 -6.11
CA GLY A 21 36.66 13.49 -7.18
C GLY A 21 37.41 14.72 -6.67
N ALA A 22 36.84 15.41 -5.67
CA ALA A 22 37.49 16.53 -5.00
C ALA A 22 38.77 16.08 -4.28
N LEU A 23 38.71 15.00 -3.50
CA LEU A 23 39.85 14.45 -2.79
C LEU A 23 40.96 13.98 -3.75
N GLN A 24 40.60 13.30 -4.85
CA GLN A 24 41.56 12.89 -5.88
C GLN A 24 42.28 14.10 -6.50
N SER A 25 41.57 15.20 -6.71
CA SER A 25 42.14 16.44 -7.24
C SER A 25 43.10 17.09 -6.23
N GLU A 26 42.70 17.13 -4.96
CA GLU A 26 43.50 17.63 -3.85
C GLU A 26 44.82 16.84 -3.69
N VAL A 27 44.76 15.49 -3.68
CA VAL A 27 45.94 14.62 -3.60
C VAL A 27 46.87 14.89 -4.77
N ARG A 28 46.34 15.01 -5.99
CA ARG A 28 47.14 15.28 -7.18
C ARG A 28 47.85 16.63 -7.11
N ILE A 29 47.15 17.68 -6.68
CA ILE A 29 47.73 19.01 -6.52
C ILE A 29 48.83 18.99 -5.44
N ALA A 30 48.53 18.40 -4.28
CA ALA A 30 49.49 18.28 -3.18
C ALA A 30 50.72 17.46 -3.58
N ALA A 31 50.54 16.33 -4.27
CA ALA A 31 51.64 15.48 -4.74
C ALA A 31 52.51 16.18 -5.78
N THR A 32 51.90 16.98 -6.66
CA THR A 32 52.62 17.82 -7.63
C THR A 32 53.46 18.89 -6.92
N ALA A 33 52.89 19.56 -5.92
CA ALA A 33 53.62 20.56 -5.13
C ALA A 33 54.77 19.93 -4.31
N VAL A 34 54.55 18.74 -3.75
CA VAL A 34 55.59 17.96 -3.06
C VAL A 34 56.70 17.56 -4.03
N THR A 35 56.35 17.05 -5.21
CA THR A 35 57.31 16.69 -6.28
C THR A 35 58.14 17.90 -6.69
N GLU A 36 57.51 19.06 -6.88
CA GLU A 36 58.22 20.30 -7.21
C GLU A 36 59.17 20.75 -6.08
N TYR A 37 58.73 20.64 -4.83
CA TYR A 37 59.56 20.93 -3.66
C TYR A 37 60.78 20.01 -3.56
N ILE A 38 60.59 18.71 -3.80
CA ILE A 38 61.66 17.70 -3.80
C ILE A 38 62.69 18.02 -4.90
N ASN A 39 62.23 18.27 -6.13
CA ASN A 39 63.11 18.61 -7.25
C ASN A 39 63.92 19.90 -7.00
N ARG A 40 63.34 20.90 -6.32
CA ARG A 40 64.04 22.15 -5.98
C ARG A 40 65.09 21.98 -4.86
N ASN A 41 64.94 20.96 -4.01
CA ASN A 41 65.79 20.71 -2.84
C ASN A 41 66.44 19.31 -2.91
N ALA A 42 66.99 18.99 -4.08
CA ALA A 42 67.63 17.71 -4.37
C ALA A 42 68.64 17.30 -3.29
N GLY A 43 68.49 16.07 -2.76
CA GLY A 43 69.40 15.50 -1.76
C GLY A 43 69.21 15.98 -0.31
N LEU A 44 68.56 17.12 -0.07
CA LEU A 44 68.33 17.66 1.29
C LEU A 44 66.91 17.43 1.81
N TRP A 45 65.93 17.20 0.93
CA TRP A 45 64.52 17.00 1.32
C TRP A 45 64.31 15.86 2.32
N ARG A 46 65.15 14.82 2.29
CA ARG A 46 65.12 13.68 3.23
C ARG A 46 65.58 14.02 4.65
N PHE A 47 66.17 15.20 4.86
CA PHE A 47 66.66 15.66 6.15
C PHE A 47 65.85 16.85 6.71
N GLU A 48 64.95 17.44 5.90
CA GLU A 48 64.14 18.62 6.23
C GLU A 48 62.63 18.30 6.32
N PHE A 49 62.25 17.29 7.12
CA PHE A 49 60.86 16.82 7.21
C PHE A 49 59.84 17.91 7.61
N GLU A 50 60.23 18.87 8.44
CA GLU A 50 59.38 19.99 8.87
C GLU A 50 58.94 20.88 7.71
N ARG A 51 59.79 21.08 6.69
CA ARG A 51 59.43 21.88 5.53
C ARG A 51 58.48 21.16 4.58
N LEU A 52 58.60 19.84 4.49
CA LEU A 52 57.65 19.00 3.74
C LEU A 52 56.25 19.10 4.36
N TYR A 53 56.18 19.14 5.70
CA TYR A 53 54.93 19.36 6.43
C TYR A 53 54.29 20.73 6.11
N ASP A 54 55.08 21.80 6.06
CA ASP A 54 54.59 23.14 5.69
C ASP A 54 54.04 23.19 4.26
N VAL A 55 54.66 22.47 3.32
CA VAL A 55 54.14 22.33 1.95
C VAL A 55 52.81 21.60 1.97
N LEU A 56 52.72 20.44 2.62
CA LEU A 56 51.47 19.66 2.70
C LEU A 56 50.33 20.47 3.31
N ARG A 57 50.59 21.20 4.40
CA ARG A 57 49.59 22.03 5.09
C ARG A 57 48.99 23.13 4.21
N LYS A 58 49.71 23.59 3.19
CA LYS A 58 49.22 24.63 2.26
C LYS A 58 48.21 24.09 1.24
N TYR A 59 48.34 22.81 0.86
CA TYR A 59 47.55 22.20 -0.21
C TYR A 59 46.53 21.18 0.27
N ILE A 60 46.59 20.79 1.55
CA ILE A 60 45.67 19.83 2.16
C ILE A 60 44.75 20.57 3.13
N SER A 61 43.46 20.28 3.00
CA SER A 61 42.40 20.83 3.82
C SER A 61 42.64 20.49 5.30
N PRO A 62 42.33 21.40 6.22
CA PRO A 62 42.63 21.22 7.65
C PRO A 62 41.91 20.02 8.27
N GLU A 63 40.83 19.55 7.65
CA GLU A 63 40.04 18.40 8.10
C GLU A 63 40.55 17.06 7.53
N HIS A 64 41.52 17.08 6.62
CA HIS A 64 42.08 15.92 5.97
C HIS A 64 43.44 15.54 6.56
N GLY A 65 43.71 14.24 6.61
CA GLY A 65 45.02 13.70 6.95
C GLY A 65 45.84 13.45 5.69
N ALA A 66 47.15 13.47 5.82
CA ALA A 66 48.06 13.18 4.73
C ALA A 66 49.19 12.29 5.20
N THR A 67 49.60 11.33 4.38
CA THR A 67 50.75 10.48 4.67
C THR A 67 51.61 10.37 3.42
N VAL A 68 52.84 10.85 3.50
CA VAL A 68 53.87 10.57 2.49
C VAL A 68 54.52 9.26 2.87
N ALA A 69 54.53 8.28 1.97
CA ALA A 69 55.16 6.99 2.14
C ALA A 69 56.22 6.75 1.06
N ASP A 70 57.31 6.08 1.43
CA ASP A 70 58.32 5.56 0.50
C ASP A 70 57.75 4.43 -0.38
N LEU A 71 58.48 3.99 -1.40
CA LEU A 71 58.15 2.81 -2.23
C LEU A 71 57.93 1.54 -1.40
N ASN A 72 58.53 1.46 -0.21
CA ASN A 72 58.36 0.35 0.74
C ASN A 72 57.13 0.50 1.66
N GLY A 73 56.28 1.53 1.45
CA GLY A 73 55.13 1.83 2.30
C GLY A 73 55.48 2.41 3.68
N LYS A 74 56.76 2.72 3.92
CA LYS A 74 57.20 3.34 5.18
C LYS A 74 56.80 4.82 5.19
N SER A 75 56.03 5.25 6.18
CA SER A 75 55.66 6.65 6.35
C SER A 75 56.89 7.52 6.60
N ILE A 76 57.09 8.50 5.72
CA ILE A 76 58.17 9.51 5.75
C ILE A 76 57.69 10.76 6.48
N ALA A 77 56.48 11.23 6.15
CA ALA A 77 55.84 12.37 6.79
C ALA A 77 54.35 12.10 6.95
N ARG A 78 53.75 12.60 8.04
CA ARG A 78 52.33 12.41 8.33
C ARG A 78 51.71 13.68 8.90
N LEU A 79 50.65 14.14 8.26
CA LEU A 79 49.67 15.08 8.77
C LEU A 79 48.52 14.28 9.38
N ALA A 80 48.36 14.35 10.71
CA ALA A 80 47.31 13.63 11.40
C ALA A 80 45.94 14.27 11.14
N LEU A 81 44.89 13.44 11.13
CA LEU A 81 43.52 13.93 11.15
C LEU A 81 43.26 14.67 12.48
N PRO A 82 42.48 15.77 12.47
CA PRO A 82 42.12 16.48 13.71
C PRO A 82 41.34 15.61 14.69
N GLU A 83 40.52 14.70 14.16
CA GLU A 83 39.74 13.74 14.93
C GLU A 83 39.99 12.31 14.43
N PRO A 84 40.08 11.32 15.33
CA PRO A 84 40.19 9.92 14.94
C PRO A 84 38.90 9.47 14.25
N ALA A 85 38.99 9.15 12.97
CA ALA A 85 37.86 8.63 12.18
C ALA A 85 38.08 7.16 11.82
N THR A 86 37.00 6.38 11.91
CA THR A 86 37.00 4.93 11.64
C THR A 86 36.72 4.60 10.17
N LEU A 87 35.92 5.45 9.50
CA LEU A 87 35.62 5.34 8.08
C LEU A 87 36.27 6.51 7.34
N LEU A 88 37.23 6.16 6.49
CA LEU A 88 38.04 7.10 5.74
C LEU A 88 37.82 6.87 4.25
N LEU A 89 37.76 7.96 3.51
CA LEU A 89 37.95 7.97 2.08
C LEU A 89 39.40 8.40 1.84
N SER A 90 40.21 7.57 1.19
CA SER A 90 41.58 7.95 0.85
C SER A 90 41.87 7.78 -0.63
N HIS A 91 42.78 8.61 -1.13
CA HIS A 91 43.34 8.53 -2.47
C HIS A 91 44.85 8.68 -2.38
N THR A 92 45.55 7.96 -3.25
CA THR A 92 47.01 7.99 -3.33
C THR A 92 47.45 8.56 -4.68
N TYR A 93 48.57 9.26 -4.69
CA TYR A 93 49.20 9.74 -5.91
C TYR A 93 50.73 9.62 -5.82
N PRO A 94 51.41 9.14 -6.88
CA PRO A 94 52.86 8.98 -6.86
C PRO A 94 53.58 10.33 -6.79
N ILE A 95 54.69 10.35 -6.05
CA ILE A 95 55.60 11.49 -5.97
C ILE A 95 56.93 11.13 -6.64
N TYR A 96 57.55 12.12 -7.27
CA TYR A 96 58.74 11.91 -8.11
C TYR A 96 59.94 12.74 -7.64
N ASP A 97 61.14 12.23 -7.87
CA ASP A 97 62.43 12.92 -7.72
C ASP A 97 63.15 12.83 -9.07
N PHE A 98 63.25 13.96 -9.79
CA PHE A 98 63.72 14.06 -11.18
C PHE A 98 63.14 13.01 -12.13
N GLY A 99 61.85 12.69 -11.97
CA GLY A 99 61.13 11.74 -12.83
C GLY A 99 61.21 10.27 -12.38
N ALA A 100 62.03 9.95 -11.37
CA ALA A 100 61.97 8.65 -10.71
C ALA A 100 60.89 8.66 -9.63
N GLU A 101 60.00 7.67 -9.63
CA GLU A 101 59.02 7.50 -8.55
C GLU A 101 59.74 7.12 -7.26
N ILE A 102 59.50 7.86 -6.18
CA ILE A 102 60.16 7.68 -4.88
C ILE A 102 59.17 7.30 -3.76
N GLY A 103 57.88 7.26 -4.06
CA GLY A 103 56.85 6.98 -3.08
C GLY A 103 55.50 7.51 -3.48
N THR A 104 54.58 7.53 -2.52
CA THR A 104 53.20 7.98 -2.72
C THR A 104 52.76 8.95 -1.64
N LEU A 105 52.00 9.95 -2.02
CA LEU A 105 51.22 10.77 -1.11
C LEU A 105 49.81 10.18 -1.00
N GLU A 106 49.41 9.79 0.20
CA GLU A 106 48.04 9.43 0.55
C GLU A 106 47.37 10.62 1.24
N VAL A 107 46.18 11.02 0.81
CA VAL A 107 45.32 11.95 1.57
C VAL A 107 44.05 11.21 1.94
N ALA A 108 43.65 11.34 3.21
CA ALA A 108 42.49 10.69 3.79
C ALA A 108 41.52 11.73 4.37
N ALA A 109 40.24 11.59 4.06
CA ALA A 109 39.16 12.43 4.54
C ALA A 109 38.13 11.59 5.33
N PRO A 110 37.54 12.14 6.41
CA PRO A 110 36.52 11.43 7.18
C PRO A 110 35.21 11.29 6.38
N LEU A 111 34.61 10.10 6.40
CA LEU A 111 33.32 9.83 5.72
C LEU A 111 32.10 10.22 6.58
N LYS A 112 32.32 10.64 7.83
CA LYS A 112 31.25 10.87 8.83
C LYS A 112 30.22 11.90 8.38
N ASP A 113 30.65 12.99 7.73
CA ASP A 113 29.73 14.07 7.36
C ASP A 113 28.78 13.63 6.24
N LEU A 114 29.29 12.84 5.28
CA LEU A 114 28.46 12.22 4.25
C LEU A 114 27.43 11.26 4.86
N MET A 115 27.81 10.49 5.88
CA MET A 115 26.91 9.59 6.60
C MET A 115 25.79 10.37 7.31
N VAL A 116 26.13 11.45 8.01
CA VAL A 116 25.16 12.28 8.74
C VAL A 116 24.18 12.95 7.77
N GLU A 117 24.67 13.57 6.69
CA GLU A 117 23.81 14.18 5.67
C GLU A 117 22.85 13.16 5.04
N THR A 118 23.36 11.98 4.70
CA THR A 118 22.55 10.89 4.13
C THR A 118 21.50 10.39 5.12
N ALA A 119 21.85 10.29 6.41
CA ALA A 119 20.91 9.88 7.45
C ALA A 119 19.76 10.88 7.63
N VAL A 120 20.04 12.19 7.54
CA VAL A 120 19.01 13.24 7.57
C VAL A 120 18.06 13.11 6.37
N VAL A 121 18.60 12.91 5.15
CA VAL A 121 17.79 12.69 3.95
C VAL A 121 16.94 11.41 4.07
N ALA A 122 17.49 10.34 4.64
CA ALA A 122 16.78 9.09 4.88
C ALA A 122 15.61 9.26 5.84
N LEU A 123 15.81 9.99 6.95
CA LEU A 123 14.76 10.31 7.91
C LEU A 123 13.64 11.13 7.27
N GLY A 124 13.99 12.17 6.50
CA GLY A 124 12.99 12.99 5.78
C GLY A 124 12.21 12.20 4.73
N SER A 125 12.88 11.29 4.02
CA SER A 125 12.23 10.42 3.02
C SER A 125 11.27 9.42 3.68
N LEU A 126 11.64 8.90 4.85
CA LEU A 126 10.81 8.00 5.64
C LEU A 126 9.55 8.72 6.16
N THR A 127 9.70 9.91 6.76
CA THR A 127 8.56 10.66 7.30
C THR A 127 7.57 11.05 6.20
N LEU A 128 8.07 11.55 5.07
CA LEU A 128 7.22 11.85 3.91
C LEU A 128 6.52 10.59 3.39
N GLY A 129 7.24 9.47 3.32
CA GLY A 129 6.68 8.17 2.93
C GLY A 129 5.52 7.73 3.84
N LEU A 130 5.65 7.89 5.16
CA LEU A 130 4.60 7.57 6.12
C LEU A 130 3.39 8.52 5.98
N ILE A 131 3.63 9.83 5.84
CA ILE A 131 2.59 10.84 5.66
C ILE A 131 1.73 10.55 4.43
N VAL A 132 2.33 10.05 3.34
CA VAL A 132 1.60 9.69 2.12
C VAL A 132 0.93 8.32 2.27
N PHE A 133 1.62 7.32 2.84
CA PHE A 133 1.14 5.94 2.92
C PHE A 133 -0.09 5.77 3.82
N PHE A 134 -0.09 6.38 5.01
CA PHE A 134 -1.18 6.20 5.98
C PHE A 134 -2.55 6.68 5.46
N PRO A 135 -2.73 7.91 4.96
CA PRO A 135 -4.04 8.36 4.47
C PRO A 135 -4.51 7.55 3.27
N LEU A 136 -3.62 7.23 2.32
CA LEU A 136 -3.94 6.39 1.17
C LEU A 136 -4.47 5.01 1.57
N ARG A 137 -4.03 4.46 2.71
CA ARG A 137 -4.47 3.15 3.19
C ARG A 137 -5.70 3.22 4.10
N LEU A 138 -5.81 4.25 4.95
CA LEU A 138 -6.85 4.35 5.97
C LEU A 138 -8.19 4.83 5.41
N ILE A 139 -8.18 5.83 4.52
CA ILE A 139 -9.38 6.43 3.94
C ILE A 139 -10.27 5.38 3.22
N PRO A 140 -9.77 4.57 2.27
CA PRO A 140 -10.61 3.62 1.56
C PRO A 140 -11.16 2.51 2.48
N MET A 141 -10.40 2.10 3.50
CA MET A 141 -10.84 1.07 4.46
C MET A 141 -11.99 1.55 5.34
N HIS A 142 -11.95 2.81 5.78
CA HIS A 142 -13.03 3.39 6.58
C HIS A 142 -14.30 3.59 5.75
N ALA A 143 -14.15 4.11 4.52
CA ALA A 143 -15.28 4.27 3.60
C ALA A 143 -15.94 2.93 3.27
N LEU A 144 -15.14 1.88 3.01
CA LEU A 144 -15.66 0.54 2.75
C LEU A 144 -16.45 0.00 3.95
N ARG A 145 -15.89 0.10 5.16
CA ARG A 145 -16.57 -0.36 6.39
C ARG A 145 -17.90 0.36 6.63
N GLN A 146 -17.93 1.68 6.40
CA GLN A 146 -19.18 2.45 6.54
C GLN A 146 -20.20 2.03 5.49
N ALA A 147 -19.80 1.84 4.24
CA ALA A 147 -20.69 1.39 3.17
C ALA A 147 -21.25 -0.02 3.45
N THR A 148 -20.42 -0.96 3.91
CA THR A 148 -20.88 -2.31 4.27
C THR A 148 -21.83 -2.29 5.46
N GLN A 149 -21.54 -1.47 6.48
CA GLN A 149 -22.41 -1.37 7.65
C GLN A 149 -23.76 -0.71 7.30
N ALA A 150 -23.74 0.34 6.48
CA ALA A 150 -24.96 1.00 6.01
C ALA A 150 -25.83 0.04 5.19
N LEU A 151 -25.22 -0.78 4.33
CA LEU A 151 -25.91 -1.82 3.57
C LEU A 151 -26.55 -2.86 4.50
N MET A 152 -25.79 -3.42 5.44
CA MET A 152 -26.30 -4.41 6.40
C MET A 152 -27.44 -3.85 7.26
N ASN A 153 -27.33 -2.60 7.71
CA ASN A 153 -28.38 -1.95 8.50
C ASN A 153 -29.65 -1.74 7.67
N SER A 154 -29.52 -1.34 6.40
CA SER A 154 -30.64 -1.18 5.48
C SER A 154 -31.34 -2.51 5.18
N GLU A 155 -30.57 -3.57 4.91
CA GLU A 155 -31.10 -4.92 4.67
C GLU A 155 -31.84 -5.47 5.90
N ASN A 156 -31.28 -5.29 7.10
CA ASN A 156 -31.91 -5.71 8.35
C ASN A 156 -33.19 -4.92 8.63
N ALA A 157 -33.19 -3.60 8.40
CA ALA A 157 -34.37 -2.77 8.56
C ALA A 157 -35.49 -3.21 7.58
N TYR A 158 -35.15 -3.43 6.30
CA TYR A 158 -36.11 -3.93 5.31
C TYR A 158 -36.67 -5.30 5.70
N ARG A 159 -35.81 -6.25 6.11
CA ARG A 159 -36.23 -7.57 6.58
C ARG A 159 -37.18 -7.46 7.78
N GLN A 160 -36.88 -6.60 8.75
CA GLN A 160 -37.74 -6.38 9.90
C GLN A 160 -39.09 -5.79 9.51
N LEU A 161 -39.14 -4.83 8.60
CA LEU A 161 -40.39 -4.26 8.10
C LEU A 161 -41.29 -5.31 7.44
N VAL A 162 -40.71 -6.20 6.63
CA VAL A 162 -41.47 -7.29 5.99
C VAL A 162 -41.92 -8.34 7.01
N GLU A 163 -41.06 -8.72 7.96
CA GLU A 163 -41.40 -9.70 9.01
C GLU A 163 -42.46 -9.20 10.00
N LEU A 164 -42.46 -7.90 10.31
CA LEU A 164 -43.42 -7.27 11.21
C LEU A 164 -44.71 -6.82 10.50
N SER A 165 -44.80 -6.97 9.18
CA SER A 165 -46.01 -6.67 8.43
C SER A 165 -47.18 -7.52 8.94
N PRO A 166 -48.36 -6.92 9.19
CA PRO A 166 -49.56 -7.68 9.53
C PRO A 166 -50.09 -8.49 8.33
N ASP A 167 -49.82 -8.03 7.11
CA ASP A 167 -50.24 -8.67 5.87
C ASP A 167 -49.29 -9.84 5.52
N ALA A 168 -49.86 -10.90 4.97
CA ALA A 168 -49.12 -12.09 4.56
C ALA A 168 -48.32 -11.80 3.29
N ILE A 169 -47.00 -11.78 3.41
CA ILE A 169 -46.11 -11.51 2.28
C ILE A 169 -45.35 -12.80 1.97
N TYR A 170 -45.44 -13.26 0.72
CA TYR A 170 -44.60 -14.35 0.22
C TYR A 170 -44.06 -14.07 -1.18
N ILE A 171 -42.93 -14.69 -1.50
CA ILE A 171 -42.32 -14.61 -2.84
C ILE A 171 -42.55 -15.94 -3.53
N ASN A 172 -43.17 -15.90 -4.70
CA ASN A 172 -43.29 -17.03 -5.60
C ASN A 172 -42.22 -16.92 -6.70
N CYS A 173 -41.35 -17.93 -6.78
CA CYS A 173 -40.32 -18.04 -7.80
C CYS A 173 -40.29 -19.49 -8.30
N ASP A 174 -40.32 -19.69 -9.62
CA ASP A 174 -40.38 -21.02 -10.25
C ASP A 174 -41.55 -21.88 -9.70
N GLU A 175 -42.71 -21.25 -9.51
CA GLU A 175 -43.94 -21.84 -8.95
C GLU A 175 -43.81 -22.38 -7.52
N LYS A 176 -42.80 -21.92 -6.79
CA LYS A 176 -42.52 -22.32 -5.40
C LYS A 176 -42.46 -21.13 -4.46
N ILE A 177 -42.84 -21.36 -3.22
CA ILE A 177 -42.68 -20.36 -2.16
C ILE A 177 -41.19 -20.24 -1.80
N ALA A 178 -40.55 -19.16 -2.24
CA ALA A 178 -39.12 -18.90 -2.01
C ALA A 178 -38.85 -18.13 -0.71
N TYR A 179 -39.85 -17.38 -0.23
CA TYR A 179 -39.82 -16.63 1.03
C TYR A 179 -41.24 -16.44 1.53
N ILE A 180 -41.43 -16.38 2.85
CA ILE A 180 -42.71 -16.03 3.48
C ILE A 180 -42.44 -15.34 4.83
N ASN A 181 -43.15 -14.27 5.13
CA ASN A 181 -43.06 -13.57 6.41
C ASN A 181 -43.86 -14.27 7.52
N ALA A 182 -43.68 -13.82 8.76
CA ALA A 182 -44.38 -14.38 9.92
C ALA A 182 -45.92 -14.33 9.81
N ALA A 183 -46.49 -13.29 9.18
CA ALA A 183 -47.94 -13.21 8.96
C ALA A 183 -48.44 -14.29 7.99
N GLY A 184 -47.74 -14.54 6.89
CA GLY A 184 -48.08 -15.61 5.95
C GLY A 184 -48.00 -16.99 6.59
N VAL A 185 -46.98 -17.26 7.41
CA VAL A 185 -46.85 -18.52 8.16
C VAL A 185 -48.08 -18.77 9.04
N ARG A 186 -48.51 -17.74 9.78
CA ARG A 186 -49.74 -17.81 10.60
C ARG A 186 -50.99 -18.00 9.75
N LEU A 187 -51.10 -17.30 8.63
CA LEU A 187 -52.27 -17.35 7.74
C LEU A 187 -52.49 -18.75 7.16
N PHE A 188 -51.42 -19.42 6.73
CA PHE A 188 -51.44 -20.79 6.20
C PHE A 188 -51.52 -21.88 7.30
N GLY A 189 -51.49 -21.50 8.58
CA GLY A 189 -51.54 -22.44 9.70
C GLY A 189 -50.29 -23.31 9.84
N ALA A 190 -49.11 -22.74 9.56
CA ALA A 190 -47.83 -23.44 9.68
C ALA A 190 -47.08 -23.06 10.97
N ASP A 191 -46.32 -23.99 11.54
CA ASP A 191 -45.51 -23.74 12.74
C ASP A 191 -44.22 -22.98 12.43
N SER A 192 -43.73 -23.05 11.20
CA SER A 192 -42.51 -22.36 10.77
C SER A 192 -42.52 -22.08 9.26
N PRO A 193 -41.74 -21.07 8.79
CA PRO A 193 -41.54 -20.84 7.36
C PRO A 193 -41.03 -22.08 6.62
N ALA A 194 -40.17 -22.88 7.27
CA ALA A 194 -39.57 -24.08 6.68
C ALA A 194 -40.60 -25.13 6.25
N ALA A 195 -41.79 -25.13 6.86
CA ALA A 195 -42.90 -26.01 6.46
C ALA A 195 -43.60 -25.58 5.16
N LEU A 196 -43.34 -24.37 4.64
CA LEU A 196 -43.94 -23.84 3.42
C LEU A 196 -42.91 -23.55 2.31
N LEU A 197 -41.66 -23.26 2.69
CA LEU A 197 -40.59 -22.96 1.74
C LEU A 197 -40.32 -24.14 0.79
N GLY A 198 -40.26 -23.84 -0.51
CA GLY A 198 -40.02 -24.82 -1.57
C GLY A 198 -41.25 -25.61 -2.02
N MET A 199 -42.37 -25.52 -1.31
CA MET A 199 -43.64 -26.11 -1.74
C MET A 199 -44.18 -25.38 -2.98
N SER A 200 -44.92 -26.11 -3.81
CA SER A 200 -45.65 -25.47 -4.90
C SER A 200 -46.78 -24.64 -4.34
N PHE A 201 -46.91 -23.39 -4.78
CA PHE A 201 -48.02 -22.55 -4.33
C PHE A 201 -49.37 -23.05 -4.87
N TRP A 202 -49.39 -23.82 -5.97
CA TRP A 202 -50.59 -24.46 -6.51
C TRP A 202 -51.26 -25.41 -5.52
N ASP A 203 -50.46 -26.10 -4.70
CA ASP A 203 -50.98 -27.02 -3.67
C ASP A 203 -51.75 -26.28 -2.58
N ARG A 204 -51.50 -24.97 -2.42
CA ARG A 204 -52.12 -24.09 -1.43
C ARG A 204 -53.22 -23.21 -2.02
N LEU A 205 -53.48 -23.33 -3.32
CA LEU A 205 -54.54 -22.62 -4.02
C LEU A 205 -55.72 -23.58 -4.24
N HIS A 206 -56.95 -23.13 -3.95
CA HIS A 206 -58.14 -23.94 -4.20
C HIS A 206 -58.27 -24.25 -5.71
N PRO A 207 -58.61 -25.49 -6.12
CA PRO A 207 -58.69 -25.89 -7.53
C PRO A 207 -59.53 -24.96 -8.41
N ASP A 208 -60.68 -24.49 -7.91
CA ASP A 208 -61.55 -23.52 -8.61
C ASP A 208 -60.85 -22.21 -9.01
N CYS A 209 -59.76 -21.83 -8.33
CA CYS A 209 -59.01 -20.61 -8.63
C CYS A 209 -57.86 -20.85 -9.62
N HIS A 210 -57.55 -22.10 -9.99
CA HIS A 210 -56.35 -22.42 -10.78
C HIS A 210 -56.35 -21.79 -12.18
N GLU A 211 -57.47 -21.82 -12.91
CA GLU A 211 -57.54 -21.22 -14.26
C GLU A 211 -57.34 -19.71 -14.21
N MET A 212 -58.04 -19.03 -13.30
CA MET A 212 -57.95 -17.59 -13.11
C MET A 212 -56.54 -17.14 -12.70
N VAL A 213 -55.90 -17.87 -11.78
CA VAL A 213 -54.52 -17.55 -11.35
C VAL A 213 -53.51 -17.83 -12.46
N ARG A 214 -53.74 -18.85 -13.30
CA ARG A 214 -52.89 -19.12 -14.47
C ARG A 214 -52.87 -17.95 -15.46
N GLU A 215 -54.02 -17.33 -15.73
CA GLU A 215 -54.09 -16.12 -16.57
C GLU A 215 -53.34 -14.93 -15.93
N ARG A 216 -53.49 -14.74 -14.61
CA ARG A 216 -52.77 -13.67 -13.89
C ARG A 216 -51.25 -13.89 -13.90
N LEU A 217 -50.79 -15.12 -13.72
CA LEU A 217 -49.36 -15.44 -13.80
C LEU A 217 -48.80 -15.22 -15.21
N GLN A 218 -49.57 -15.51 -16.26
CA GLN A 218 -49.17 -15.14 -17.62
C GLN A 218 -48.98 -13.62 -17.76
N GLN A 219 -49.88 -12.80 -17.20
CA GLN A 219 -49.70 -11.34 -17.21
C GLN A 219 -48.46 -10.90 -16.43
N ILE A 220 -48.18 -11.50 -15.29
CA ILE A 220 -47.01 -11.15 -14.46
C ILE A 220 -45.70 -11.56 -15.16
N TYR A 221 -45.61 -12.80 -15.64
CA TYR A 221 -44.36 -13.34 -16.19
C TYR A 221 -44.10 -12.93 -17.64
N MET A 222 -45.14 -12.83 -18.48
CA MET A 222 -44.98 -12.43 -19.88
C MET A 222 -45.02 -10.91 -20.06
N MET A 223 -45.95 -10.22 -19.38
CA MET A 223 -46.15 -8.78 -19.57
C MET A 223 -45.39 -7.92 -18.54
N LYS A 224 -44.80 -8.53 -17.50
CA LYS A 224 -44.10 -7.85 -16.39
C LYS A 224 -44.96 -6.76 -15.74
N LYS A 225 -46.26 -7.01 -15.61
CA LYS A 225 -47.22 -6.10 -14.98
C LYS A 225 -47.70 -6.64 -13.65
N ALA A 226 -47.84 -5.75 -12.67
CA ALA A 226 -48.62 -6.03 -11.47
C ALA A 226 -50.09 -6.19 -11.87
N VAL A 227 -50.80 -7.09 -11.18
CA VAL A 227 -52.23 -7.33 -11.41
C VAL A 227 -53.02 -6.80 -10.21
N PRO A 228 -54.24 -6.29 -10.43
CA PRO A 228 -55.04 -5.65 -9.37
C PRO A 228 -55.45 -6.64 -8.28
N LEU A 229 -55.68 -6.13 -7.07
CA LEU A 229 -56.19 -6.88 -5.92
C LEU A 229 -57.46 -7.68 -6.30
N MET A 230 -57.55 -8.92 -5.84
CA MET A 230 -58.68 -9.80 -6.14
C MET A 230 -58.87 -10.84 -5.04
N GLU A 231 -60.12 -11.22 -4.79
CA GLU A 231 -60.44 -12.31 -3.87
C GLU A 231 -60.10 -13.68 -4.50
N GLU A 232 -59.37 -14.50 -3.75
CA GLU A 232 -59.01 -15.88 -4.07
C GLU A 232 -59.31 -16.79 -2.87
N ARG A 233 -59.30 -18.12 -3.08
CA ARG A 233 -59.50 -19.11 -2.01
C ARG A 233 -58.25 -19.96 -1.85
N TYR A 234 -57.65 -19.91 -0.67
CA TYR A 234 -56.42 -20.63 -0.34
C TYR A 234 -56.72 -21.80 0.60
N VAL A 235 -55.78 -22.75 0.68
CA VAL A 235 -55.87 -23.98 1.46
C VAL A 235 -54.75 -24.01 2.50
N ARG A 236 -55.10 -24.14 3.78
CA ARG A 236 -54.14 -24.28 4.90
C ARG A 236 -53.48 -25.65 4.91
N LEU A 237 -52.40 -25.81 5.69
CA LEU A 237 -51.73 -27.10 5.86
C LEU A 237 -52.66 -28.20 6.41
N ASP A 238 -53.67 -27.83 7.21
CA ASP A 238 -54.70 -28.76 7.72
C ASP A 238 -55.81 -29.10 6.69
N GLY A 239 -55.77 -28.51 5.50
CA GLY A 239 -56.75 -28.70 4.43
C GLY A 239 -57.95 -27.75 4.48
N SER A 240 -58.08 -26.90 5.51
CA SER A 240 -59.16 -25.92 5.59
C SER A 240 -59.02 -24.83 4.52
N VAL A 241 -60.14 -24.42 3.93
CA VAL A 241 -60.20 -23.36 2.92
C VAL A 241 -60.48 -22.01 3.58
N PHE A 242 -59.82 -20.96 3.11
CA PHE A 242 -60.05 -19.59 3.60
C PHE A 242 -59.97 -18.57 2.45
N PRO A 243 -60.79 -17.51 2.51
CA PRO A 243 -60.71 -16.43 1.53
C PRO A 243 -59.50 -15.53 1.81
N VAL A 244 -58.90 -15.01 0.74
CA VAL A 244 -57.81 -14.03 0.78
C VAL A 244 -58.03 -12.99 -0.31
N GLU A 245 -57.62 -11.75 -0.07
CA GLU A 245 -57.45 -10.75 -1.13
C GLU A 245 -55.97 -10.71 -1.51
N VAL A 246 -55.65 -10.82 -2.79
CA VAL A 246 -54.28 -11.06 -3.26
C VAL A 246 -53.89 -10.05 -4.33
N ALA A 247 -52.77 -9.36 -4.14
CA ALA A 247 -52.22 -8.40 -5.10
C ALA A 247 -50.76 -8.74 -5.46
N PRO A 248 -50.52 -9.62 -6.45
CA PRO A 248 -49.18 -10.01 -6.84
C PRO A 248 -48.52 -9.01 -7.82
N ALA A 249 -47.25 -8.74 -7.59
CA ALA A 249 -46.42 -7.83 -8.39
C ALA A 249 -45.10 -8.50 -8.84
N PRO A 250 -44.68 -8.33 -10.11
CA PRO A 250 -43.42 -8.88 -10.59
C PRO A 250 -42.22 -8.09 -10.05
N PHE A 251 -41.16 -8.81 -9.67
CA PHE A 251 -39.86 -8.21 -9.34
C PHE A 251 -38.72 -9.22 -9.59
N MET A 252 -37.48 -8.75 -9.53
CA MET A 252 -36.31 -9.61 -9.67
C MET A 252 -35.86 -10.14 -8.30
N TYR A 253 -35.90 -11.46 -8.12
CA TYR A 253 -35.43 -12.15 -6.93
C TYR A 253 -34.23 -13.03 -7.28
N GLN A 254 -33.06 -12.74 -6.70
CA GLN A 254 -31.82 -13.49 -6.94
C GLN A 254 -31.47 -13.67 -8.44
N GLY A 255 -31.75 -12.65 -9.25
CA GLY A 255 -31.50 -12.69 -10.70
C GLY A 255 -32.55 -13.44 -11.52
N ARG A 256 -33.63 -13.93 -10.90
CA ARG A 256 -34.78 -14.57 -11.56
C ARG A 256 -36.01 -13.68 -11.46
N LEU A 257 -36.88 -13.77 -12.45
CA LEU A 257 -38.19 -13.11 -12.37
C LEU A 257 -39.05 -13.87 -11.36
N ALA A 258 -39.62 -13.15 -10.39
CA ALA A 258 -40.47 -13.69 -9.35
C ALA A 258 -41.67 -12.78 -9.15
N SER A 259 -42.68 -13.25 -8.42
CA SER A 259 -43.81 -12.42 -8.00
C SER A 259 -43.83 -12.28 -6.48
N GLN A 260 -43.82 -11.04 -5.98
CA GLN A 260 -44.16 -10.76 -4.60
C GLN A 260 -45.68 -10.79 -4.48
N VAL A 261 -46.17 -11.54 -3.51
CA VAL A 261 -47.59 -11.66 -3.22
C VAL A 261 -47.83 -11.07 -1.83
N VAL A 262 -48.81 -10.17 -1.75
CA VAL A 262 -49.31 -9.52 -0.54
C VAL A 262 -50.81 -9.80 -0.46
#